data_AF-A0A1G8WCA5-F1
#
_entry.id   AF-A0A1G8WCA5-F1
#
_cell.length_a   1.000
_cell.length_b   1.000
_cell.length_c   1.000
_cell.angle_alpha   90.00
_cell.angle_beta   90.00
_cell.angle_gamma   90.00
#
_symmetry.space_group_name_H-M   'P 1'
#
loop_
_entity.id
_entity.type
_entity.pdbx_description
1 polymer ?
#
loop_
_entity_poly.entity_id
_entity_poly.type
_entity_poly.pdbx_seq_one_letter_code
_entity_poly.pdbx_strand_id
1 'polypeptide(L)'
;MTSAGAPERSGTTRGGGTLYRGDLGMWSWVAHRITGVLTFFFLFTHVLDTALVRVSPNAYDAVIETYKNPIVNLFEVGLVGAVLYHALNGIRVMLVDFWEKGAKYQRVMLWSVLAVWVVVMIPGTYFMLARTISELLGGH
;
A
#
# COMPACT_ATOMS: atom_id res chain seq x y z
N MET A 1 52.13 -21.80 43.07
CA MET A 1 51.19 -20.70 43.38
C MET A 1 51.49 -19.60 42.37
N THR A 2 50.63 -19.17 41.45
CA THR A 2 49.16 -19.10 41.46
C THR A 2 48.68 -19.02 40.01
N SER A 3 47.67 -19.81 39.65
CA SER A 3 46.98 -19.77 38.35
C SER A 3 46.27 -18.43 38.18
N ALA A 4 46.52 -17.72 37.07
CA ALA A 4 45.77 -16.54 36.69
C ALA A 4 44.48 -16.99 35.99
N GLY A 5 43.37 -16.98 36.73
CA GLY A 5 42.05 -17.34 36.22
C GLY A 5 41.57 -16.37 35.14
N ALA A 6 41.19 -16.90 33.98
CA ALA A 6 40.44 -16.14 32.98
C ALA A 6 39.00 -15.93 33.49
N PRO A 7 38.40 -14.73 33.32
CA PRO A 7 37.03 -14.51 33.75
C PRO A 7 36.07 -15.28 32.83
N GLU A 8 35.30 -16.18 33.43
CA GLU A 8 34.19 -16.89 32.79
C GLU A 8 33.13 -15.85 32.40
N ARG A 9 32.99 -15.58 31.10
CA ARG A 9 31.90 -14.72 30.61
C ARG A 9 30.59 -15.49 30.74
N SER A 10 29.81 -15.18 31.77
CA SER A 10 28.47 -15.75 31.92
C SER A 10 27.60 -15.31 30.74
N GLY A 11 27.38 -16.24 29.83
CA GLY A 11 26.42 -16.09 28.74
C GLY A 11 25.03 -15.95 29.33
N THR A 12 24.48 -14.74 29.31
CA THR A 12 23.03 -14.58 29.39
C THR A 12 22.52 -14.33 27.98
N THR A 13 22.40 -15.40 27.20
CA THR A 13 21.56 -15.39 26.00
C THR A 13 20.10 -15.27 26.46
N ARG A 14 19.65 -14.04 26.72
CA ARG A 14 18.22 -13.76 26.83
C ARG A 14 17.62 -13.90 25.43
N GLY A 15 17.30 -15.15 25.10
CA GLY A 15 16.36 -15.50 24.04
C GLY A 15 15.05 -14.77 24.32
N GLY A 16 14.71 -13.88 23.41
CA GLY A 16 13.51 -13.07 23.45
C GLY A 16 13.57 -12.15 22.27
N GLY A 17 13.18 -12.65 21.10
CA GLY A 17 13.08 -11.85 19.89
C GLY A 17 12.15 -10.67 20.17
N THR A 18 12.74 -9.51 20.45
CA THR A 18 11.99 -8.27 20.58
C THR A 18 11.47 -7.98 19.17
N LEU A 19 10.16 -8.07 18.96
CA LEU A 19 9.56 -7.64 17.69
C LEU A 19 10.01 -6.19 17.48
N TYR A 20 10.82 -5.94 16.45
CA TYR A 20 11.31 -4.60 16.15
C TYR A 20 10.11 -3.67 16.07
N ARG A 21 10.07 -2.65 16.94
CA ARG A 21 8.90 -1.76 17.07
C ARG A 21 8.68 -0.84 15.87
N GLY A 22 9.45 -1.00 14.79
CA GLY A 22 9.20 -0.42 13.47
C GLY A 22 9.20 1.10 13.52
N ASP A 23 10.33 1.75 13.23
CA ASP A 23 10.27 3.18 12.94
C ASP A 23 9.25 3.44 11.81
N LEU A 24 8.62 4.61 11.79
CA LEU A 24 7.60 4.98 10.80
C LEU A 24 8.09 4.78 9.36
N GLY A 25 9.40 4.94 9.14
CA GLY A 25 10.05 4.63 7.87
C GLY A 25 9.98 3.14 7.46
N MET A 26 10.13 2.21 8.42
CA MET A 26 10.06 0.77 8.14
C MET A 26 8.63 0.35 7.75
N TRP A 27 7.62 0.83 8.48
CA TRP A 27 6.22 0.56 8.13
C TRP A 27 5.87 1.15 6.76
N SER A 28 6.36 2.35 6.46
CA SER A 28 6.18 2.96 5.15
C SER A 28 6.80 2.13 4.02
N TRP A 29 7.98 1.55 4.25
CA TRP A 29 8.63 0.62 3.33
C TRP A 29 7.84 -0.68 3.12
N VAL A 30 7.33 -1.29 4.19
CA VAL A 30 6.50 -2.51 4.11
C VAL A 30 5.26 -2.21 3.26
N ALA A 31 4.56 -1.11 3.59
CA ALA A 31 3.38 -0.69 2.85
C ALA A 31 3.68 -0.43 1.37
N HIS A 32 4.83 0.16 1.04
CA HIS A 32 5.22 0.42 -0.36
C HIS A 32 5.39 -0.87 -1.16
N ARG A 33 5.99 -1.91 -0.55
CA ARG A 33 6.13 -3.22 -1.18
C ARG A 33 4.79 -3.91 -1.38
N ILE A 34 3.95 -3.94 -0.35
CA ILE A 34 2.62 -4.56 -0.43
C ILE A 34 1.80 -3.90 -1.53
N THR A 35 1.70 -2.58 -1.51
CA THR A 35 0.96 -1.81 -2.53
C THR A 35 1.54 -1.97 -3.93
N GLY A 36 2.86 -2.13 -4.07
CA GLY A 36 3.50 -2.43 -5.36
C GLY A 36 3.12 -3.81 -5.90
N VAL A 37 3.11 -4.83 -5.05
CA VAL A 37 2.67 -6.18 -5.43
C VAL A 37 1.18 -6.18 -5.82
N LEU A 38 0.34 -5.51 -5.04
CA LEU A 38 -1.09 -5.34 -5.37
C LEU A 38 -1.28 -4.63 -6.71
N THR A 39 -0.55 -3.55 -6.95
CA THR A 39 -0.60 -2.80 -8.21
C THR A 39 -0.15 -3.66 -9.39
N PHE A 40 0.92 -4.46 -9.23
CA PHE A 40 1.39 -5.37 -10.26
C PHE A 40 0.31 -6.39 -10.66
N PHE A 41 -0.29 -7.09 -9.69
CA PHE A 41 -1.32 -8.08 -9.99
C PHE A 41 -2.59 -7.43 -10.55
N PHE A 42 -2.98 -6.26 -10.04
CA PHE A 42 -4.06 -5.48 -10.63
C PHE A 42 -3.77 -5.17 -12.11
N LEU A 43 -2.59 -4.63 -12.42
CA LEU A 43 -2.25 -4.31 -13.82
C LEU A 43 -2.20 -5.55 -14.70
N PHE A 44 -1.71 -6.67 -14.18
CA PHE A 44 -1.70 -7.94 -14.91
C PHE A 44 -3.12 -8.39 -15.26
N THR A 45 -4.04 -8.50 -14.29
CA THR A 45 -5.43 -8.90 -14.55
C THR A 45 -6.16 -7.87 -15.40
N HIS A 46 -5.94 -6.58 -15.13
CA HIS A 46 -6.55 -5.47 -15.85
C HIS A 46 -6.23 -5.51 -17.35
N VAL A 47 -4.97 -5.78 -17.71
CA VAL A 47 -4.57 -5.89 -19.13
C VAL A 47 -5.22 -7.10 -19.80
N LEU A 48 -5.34 -8.25 -19.11
CA LEU A 48 -5.99 -9.43 -19.66
C LEU A 48 -7.49 -9.18 -19.89
N ASP A 49 -8.18 -8.59 -18.91
CA ASP A 49 -9.62 -8.35 -18.97
C ASP A 49 -9.96 -7.29 -20.03
N THR A 50 -9.17 -6.22 -20.12
CA THR A 50 -9.37 -5.18 -21.16
C THR A 50 -9.01 -5.68 -22.55
N ALA A 51 -8.11 -6.65 -22.69
CA ALA A 51 -7.80 -7.28 -23.97
C ALA A 51 -9.00 -8.06 -24.55
N LEU A 52 -9.95 -8.53 -23.71
CA LEU A 52 -11.16 -9.22 -24.18
C LEU A 52 -12.02 -8.37 -25.13
N VAL A 53 -11.95 -7.04 -25.02
CA VAL A 53 -12.59 -6.11 -25.96
C VAL A 53 -12.19 -6.39 -27.42
N ARG A 54 -10.98 -6.90 -27.64
CA ARG A 54 -10.47 -7.23 -28.98
C ARG A 54 -10.85 -8.64 -29.46
N VAL A 55 -11.34 -9.50 -28.57
CA VAL A 55 -11.66 -10.90 -28.86
C VAL A 55 -13.16 -11.08 -29.08
N SER A 56 -13.97 -10.64 -28.12
CA SER A 56 -15.43 -10.75 -28.17
C SER A 56 -16.07 -9.72 -27.25
N PRO A 57 -16.87 -8.77 -27.80
CA PRO A 57 -17.63 -7.83 -26.97
C PRO A 57 -18.49 -8.52 -25.93
N ASN A 58 -19.16 -9.62 -26.30
CA ASN A 58 -20.01 -10.38 -25.36
C ASN A 58 -19.22 -10.98 -24.19
N ALA A 59 -17.97 -11.43 -24.44
CA ALA A 59 -17.12 -11.96 -23.37
C ALA A 59 -16.65 -10.84 -22.42
N TYR A 60 -16.33 -9.67 -22.96
CA TYR A 60 -16.00 -8.49 -22.17
C TYR A 60 -17.19 -8.05 -21.30
N ASP A 61 -18.38 -7.93 -21.88
CA ASP A 61 -19.60 -7.51 -21.17
C ASP A 61 -19.92 -8.45 -20.01
N ALA A 62 -19.82 -9.77 -20.24
CA ALA A 62 -20.04 -10.77 -19.19
C ALA A 62 -19.04 -10.63 -18.03
N VAL A 63 -17.75 -10.39 -18.31
CA VAL A 63 -16.74 -10.19 -17.25
C VAL A 63 -17.01 -8.90 -16.48
N ILE A 64 -17.25 -7.78 -17.18
CA ILE A 64 -17.52 -6.49 -16.55
C ILE A 64 -18.79 -6.51 -15.70
N GLU A 65 -19.81 -7.27 -16.10
CA GLU A 65 -21.02 -7.44 -15.30
C GLU A 65 -20.71 -8.06 -13.93
N THR A 66 -19.78 -9.01 -13.85
CA THR A 66 -19.36 -9.60 -12.55
C THR A 66 -18.71 -8.59 -11.60
N TYR A 67 -18.11 -7.52 -12.13
CA TYR A 67 -17.47 -6.47 -11.34
C TYR A 67 -18.46 -5.44 -10.78
N LYS A 68 -19.69 -5.39 -11.29
CA LYS A 68 -20.71 -4.42 -10.86
C LYS A 68 -21.42 -4.88 -9.59
N ASN A 69 -20.69 -4.93 -8.48
CA ASN A 69 -21.28 -5.23 -7.18
C ASN A 69 -20.57 -4.46 -6.04
N PRO A 70 -21.24 -4.29 -4.87
CA PRO A 70 -20.72 -3.47 -3.77
C PRO A 70 -19.41 -3.98 -3.18
N ILE A 71 -19.18 -5.29 -3.21
CA ILE A 71 -17.95 -5.90 -2.69
C ILE A 71 -16.77 -5.49 -3.58
N VAL A 72 -16.96 -5.50 -4.90
CA VAL A 72 -15.95 -5.05 -5.85
C VAL A 72 -15.71 -3.55 -5.71
N ASN A 73 -16.72 -2.71 -5.52
CA ASN A 73 -16.49 -1.28 -5.25
C ASN A 73 -15.65 -1.07 -3.97
N LEU A 74 -15.85 -1.87 -2.92
CA LEU A 74 -14.98 -1.81 -1.73
C LEU A 74 -13.52 -2.16 -2.08
N PHE A 75 -13.30 -3.17 -2.93
CA PHE A 75 -11.97 -3.48 -3.45
C PHE A 75 -11.42 -2.36 -4.34
N GLU A 76 -12.24 -1.67 -5.13
CA GLU A 76 -11.84 -0.51 -5.93
C GLU A 76 -11.35 0.64 -5.04
N VAL A 77 -12.04 0.94 -3.93
CA VAL A 77 -11.58 1.92 -2.93
C VAL A 77 -10.21 1.51 -2.38
N GLY A 78 -10.04 0.23 -2.02
CA GLY A 78 -8.77 -0.31 -1.55
C GLY A 78 -7.65 -0.20 -2.58
N LEU A 79 -7.95 -0.50 -3.84
CA LEU A 79 -7.04 -0.40 -4.97
C LEU A 79 -6.60 1.05 -5.22
N VAL A 80 -7.54 1.99 -5.26
CA VAL A 80 -7.24 3.43 -5.40
C VAL A 80 -6.32 3.89 -4.27
N GLY A 81 -6.62 3.48 -3.03
CA GLY A 81 -5.77 3.75 -1.87
C GLY A 81 -4.36 3.18 -2.01
N ALA A 82 -4.24 1.93 -2.47
CA ALA A 82 -2.96 1.26 -2.68
C ALA A 82 -2.12 1.94 -3.77
N VAL A 83 -2.69 2.19 -4.94
CA VAL A 83 -2.01 2.83 -6.07
C VAL A 83 -1.57 4.25 -5.70
N LEU A 84 -2.46 5.04 -5.08
CA LEU A 84 -2.14 6.40 -4.67
C LEU A 84 -1.01 6.45 -3.65
N TYR A 85 -1.06 5.59 -2.61
CA TYR A 85 0.03 5.49 -1.63
C TYR A 85 1.34 5.06 -2.31
N HIS A 86 1.28 4.06 -3.19
CA HIS A 86 2.46 3.55 -3.89
C HIS A 86 3.14 4.65 -4.70
N ALA A 87 2.37 5.42 -5.48
CA ALA A 87 2.88 6.52 -6.28
C ALA A 87 3.48 7.65 -5.41
N LEU A 88 2.74 8.13 -4.40
CA LEU A 88 3.20 9.21 -3.52
C LEU A 88 4.45 8.81 -2.73
N ASN A 89 4.47 7.60 -2.17
CA ASN A 89 5.63 7.13 -1.42
C ASN A 89 6.82 6.81 -2.33
N GLY A 90 6.59 6.38 -3.57
CA GLY A 90 7.63 6.24 -4.59
C GLY A 90 8.32 7.57 -4.88
N ILE A 91 7.55 8.65 -5.02
CA ILE A 91 8.09 10.02 -5.15
C ILE A 91 8.91 10.41 -3.91
N ARG A 92 8.41 10.14 -2.70
CA ARG A 92 9.18 10.36 -1.46
C ARG A 92 10.51 9.61 -1.48
N VAL A 93 10.53 8.34 -1.87
CA VAL A 93 11.76 7.53 -1.94
C VAL A 93 12.73 8.15 -2.95
N MET A 94 12.27 8.50 -4.16
CA MET A 94 13.11 9.20 -5.15
C MET A 94 13.67 10.53 -4.60
N LEU A 95 12.87 11.31 -3.88
CA LEU A 95 13.35 12.54 -3.25
C LEU A 95 14.38 12.26 -2.14
N VAL A 96 14.23 11.17 -1.38
CA VAL A 96 15.24 10.78 -0.38
C VAL A 96 16.57 10.41 -1.05
N ASP A 97 16.51 9.70 -2.18
CA ASP A 97 17.68 9.14 -2.86
C ASP A 97 18.42 10.19 -3.72
N PHE A 98 17.69 11.08 -4.39
CA PHE A 98 18.26 12.01 -5.36
C PHE A 98 18.44 13.45 -4.87
N TRP A 99 17.87 13.83 -3.72
CA TRP A 99 18.05 15.17 -3.16
C TRP A 99 19.07 15.16 -2.01
N GLU A 100 20.05 16.05 -2.06
CA GLU A 100 21.10 16.18 -1.03
C GLU A 100 20.57 16.31 0.41
N LYS A 101 19.38 16.91 0.58
CA LYS A 101 18.73 17.09 1.90
C LYS A 101 17.62 16.07 2.15
N GLY A 102 17.41 15.09 1.28
CA GLY A 102 16.33 14.12 1.35
C GLY A 102 16.26 13.37 2.67
N ALA A 103 17.39 12.79 3.12
CA ALA A 103 17.48 12.09 4.40
C ALA A 103 17.15 12.97 5.62
N LYS A 104 17.46 14.27 5.57
CA LYS A 104 17.14 15.24 6.63
C LYS A 104 15.63 15.47 6.75
N TYR A 105 14.92 15.51 5.63
CA TYR A 105 13.48 15.82 5.59
C TYR A 105 12.57 14.57 5.50
N GLN A 106 13.12 13.35 5.60
CA GLN A 106 12.39 12.10 5.40
C GLN A 106 11.09 11.97 6.22
N ARG A 107 11.09 12.48 7.46
CA ARG A 107 9.94 12.43 8.37
C ARG A 107 8.86 13.43 7.96
N VAL A 108 9.25 14.64 7.59
CA VAL A 108 8.32 15.66 7.07
C VAL A 108 7.71 15.16 5.77
N MET A 109 8.51 14.63 4.85
CA MET A 109 8.02 14.05 3.59
C MET A 109 7.04 12.91 3.82
N LEU A 110 7.28 12.03 4.80
CA LEU A 110 6.35 10.95 5.14
C LEU A 110 4.99 11.51 5.58
N TRP A 111 4.97 12.48 6.50
CA TRP A 111 3.73 13.09 6.95
C TRP A 111 3.02 13.87 5.86
N SER A 112 3.76 14.56 4.98
CA SER A 112 3.18 15.22 3.81
C SER A 112 2.51 14.22 2.87
N VAL A 113 3.16 13.09 2.58
CA VAL A 113 2.57 12.01 1.77
C VAL A 113 1.29 11.50 2.40
N LEU A 114 1.29 11.21 3.70
CA LEU A 114 0.09 10.73 4.40
C LEU A 114 -1.03 11.77 4.43
N ALA A 115 -0.70 13.06 4.62
CA ALA A 115 -1.67 14.14 4.59
C ALA A 115 -2.32 14.27 3.22
N VAL A 116 -1.53 14.29 2.14
CA VAL A 116 -2.04 14.34 0.76
C VAL A 116 -2.88 13.10 0.47
N TRP A 117 -2.41 11.92 0.85
CA TRP A 117 -3.15 10.67 0.68
C TRP A 117 -4.51 10.74 1.36
N VAL A 118 -4.59 11.17 2.63
CA VAL A 118 -5.87 11.31 3.36
C VAL A 118 -6.78 12.35 2.71
N VAL A 119 -6.24 13.51 2.34
CA VAL A 119 -7.01 14.61 1.71
C VAL A 119 -7.64 14.17 0.39
N VAL A 120 -6.97 13.32 -0.38
CA VAL A 120 -7.51 12.77 -1.64
C VAL A 120 -8.43 11.58 -1.38
N MET A 121 -8.07 10.69 -0.46
CA MET A 121 -8.83 9.46 -0.18
C MET A 121 -10.17 9.71 0.48
N ILE A 122 -10.29 10.67 1.40
CA ILE A 122 -11.56 10.97 2.08
C ILE A 122 -12.67 11.32 1.09
N PRO A 123 -12.53 12.35 0.24
CA PRO A 123 -13.58 12.68 -0.72
C PRO A 123 -13.77 11.56 -1.74
N GLY A 124 -12.70 10.96 -2.25
CA GLY A 124 -12.81 9.85 -3.22
C GLY A 124 -13.62 8.67 -2.67
N THR A 125 -13.28 8.21 -1.46
CA THR A 125 -14.00 7.13 -0.77
C THR A 125 -15.45 7.50 -0.51
N TYR A 126 -15.71 8.74 -0.06
CA TYR A 126 -17.08 9.22 0.17
C TYR A 126 -17.92 9.13 -1.10
N PHE A 127 -17.44 9.67 -2.24
CA PHE A 127 -18.20 9.66 -3.48
C PHE A 127 -18.39 8.25 -4.04
N MET A 128 -17.36 7.38 -3.97
CA MET A 128 -17.45 5.99 -4.42
C MET A 128 -18.47 5.19 -3.62
N LEU A 129 -18.45 5.32 -2.28
CA LEU A 129 -19.39 4.58 -1.42
C LEU A 129 -20.79 5.17 -1.46
N ALA A 130 -20.94 6.50 -1.48
CA ALA A 130 -22.24 7.15 -1.59
C ALA A 130 -22.97 6.72 -2.87
N ARG A 131 -22.25 6.63 -3.99
CA ARG A 131 -22.80 6.13 -5.26
C ARG A 131 -23.30 4.68 -5.11
N THR A 132 -22.49 3.78 -4.58
CA THR A 132 -22.92 2.38 -4.39
C THR A 132 -24.08 2.24 -3.42
N ILE A 133 -24.12 3.03 -2.35
CA ILE A 133 -25.26 3.04 -1.43
C ILE A 133 -26.52 3.54 -2.17
N SER A 134 -26.40 4.60 -2.97
CA SER A 134 -27.52 5.10 -3.78
C SER A 134 -28.04 4.03 -4.75
N GLU A 135 -27.15 3.37 -5.48
CA GLU A 135 -27.50 2.29 -6.42
C GLU A 135 -28.18 1.11 -5.70
N LEU A 136 -27.71 0.74 -4.50
CA LEU A 136 -28.33 -0.33 -3.70
C LEU A 136 -29.71 0.03 -3.15
N LEU A 137 -29.96 1.31 -2.86
CA LEU A 137 -31.23 1.80 -2.35
C LEU A 137 -32.23 2.16 -3.46
N GLY A 138 -31.90 1.87 -4.72
CA GLY A 138 -32.76 2.13 -5.88
C GLY A 138 -32.76 3.59 -6.34
N GLY A 139 -31.75 4.37 -5.97
CA GLY A 139 -31.51 5.70 -6.51
C GLY A 139 -31.10 5.63 -7.99
N HIS A 140 -31.68 6.49 -8.83
CA HIS A 140 -31.37 6.63 -10.25
C HIS A 140 -30.08 7.44 -10.48
#